data_AF-A0A0D9A1Z4-F1
#
_entry.id   AF-A0A0D9A1Z4-F1
#
_cell.length_a   1.000
_cell.length_b   1.000
_cell.length_c   1.000
_cell.angle_alpha   90.00
_cell.angle_beta   90.00
_cell.angle_gamma   90.00
#
_symmetry.space_group_name_H-M   'P 1'
#
loop_
_entity.id
_entity.type
_entity.pdbx_description
1 polymer ?
#
loop_
_entity_poly.entity_id
_entity_poly.type
_entity_poly.pdbx_seq_one_letter_code
_entity_poly.pdbx_strand_id
1 'polypeptide(L)'
;MLYLAEVQKQKVKSGFMGSAKAELKLLAYQRADQSWTPVPGEEAIAAEEVNHLNPGALVLADLNPNRQVQQVREAGRPLVGILQAFSRQLEKSKAQEEEIEQWKQSLTYQSEELNRRNMEMEARLDQLQHIEEDVQRLEVQQQEVEANRQTVAELQAEIDRNRSELEGAWEHLRGEQRRMEEQQSTVLDEGTKQQLQELLDRLSGSVPPIVTLREQISLSFETIASQQNILNQHWQNLEQQRGTAETQQAEVDRQSASLASRRDQWQQAQAAFEQAQAQLQAQTAMLNCRQSYVQTLGTKLRQQEEIYQQIYRLIEPSSDVKVDVEALEKMPVEQLQQVVQDLQRELDSASRFVNDQEEELRLQQQTIDQLQGKLGQASDSDRFSIEAELADERDTYQFLNETLVGQRQNLHERKEILSQHQAILWRRQGLAPGNKQDDYRTDLSPIIAQVDALKQQQANELQFGEQEVEQLRAKLQPMQEDVNRQSNEQQTQRQELQSWEESLLSLKVATAQCWGRVNLYQEMLQPVQDNLDELRHKLETIAATIEHVQDTGEHQVQAVSQMRERLLSMMAG
;
A
#
# COMPACT_ATOMS: atom_id res chain seq x y z
N MET A 1 -6.82 54.33 21.99
CA MET A 1 -5.77 53.29 21.80
C MET A 1 -5.38 52.82 23.17
N LEU A 2 -5.30 51.50 23.39
CA LEU A 2 -5.03 50.94 24.71
C LEU A 2 -3.53 50.92 25.00
N TYR A 3 -3.15 51.45 26.16
CA TYR A 3 -1.77 51.48 26.65
C TYR A 3 -1.66 50.76 27.98
N LEU A 4 -0.57 50.01 28.15
CA LEU A 4 -0.10 49.56 29.45
C LEU A 4 0.81 50.65 30.02
N ALA A 5 0.50 51.10 31.23
CA ALA A 5 1.22 52.17 31.89
C ALA A 5 1.48 51.85 33.37
N GLU A 6 2.52 52.47 33.92
CA GLU A 6 2.86 52.42 35.33
C GLU A 6 2.50 53.76 36.01
N VAL A 7 1.83 53.68 37.16
CA VAL A 7 1.50 54.86 37.96
C VAL A 7 2.76 55.40 38.65
N GLN A 8 3.12 56.65 38.37
CA GLN A 8 4.19 57.38 39.05
C GLN A 8 3.62 58.58 39.80
N LYS A 9 4.12 58.88 41.00
CA LYS A 9 3.74 60.07 41.76
C LYS A 9 4.94 60.98 41.92
N GLN A 10 4.93 62.13 41.26
CA GLN A 10 6.00 63.12 41.42
C GLN A 10 5.72 63.98 42.66
N LYS A 11 6.72 64.08 43.56
CA LYS A 11 6.71 65.06 44.66
C LYS A 11 7.23 66.40 44.12
N VAL A 12 6.34 67.35 43.88
CA VAL A 12 6.74 68.71 43.47
C VAL A 12 7.39 69.42 44.67
N LYS A 13 8.70 69.67 44.61
CA LYS A 13 9.41 70.57 45.54
C LYS A 13 9.23 72.02 45.07
N SER A 14 8.11 72.65 45.37
CA SER A 14 7.98 74.12 45.36
C SER A 14 6.73 74.59 46.12
N GLY A 15 6.92 75.46 47.11
CA GLY A 15 5.95 76.44 47.63
C GLY A 15 4.57 75.98 48.13
N PHE A 16 4.42 75.83 49.45
CA PHE A 16 3.20 76.10 50.24
C PHE A 16 1.82 75.64 49.72
N MET A 17 1.70 74.42 49.16
CA MET A 17 0.55 73.50 49.23
C MET A 17 0.91 72.25 48.42
N GLY A 18 1.38 71.20 49.09
CA GLY A 18 1.87 69.99 48.41
C GLY A 18 0.75 69.06 47.97
N SER A 19 0.29 69.18 46.71
CA SER A 19 -0.46 68.11 46.04
C SER A 19 0.51 67.26 45.20
N ALA A 20 0.57 65.96 45.47
CA ALA A 20 1.30 65.02 44.63
C ALA A 20 0.49 64.80 43.34
N LYS A 21 1.07 65.10 42.18
CA LYS A 21 0.42 64.82 40.89
C LYS A 21 0.78 63.40 40.46
N ALA A 22 -0.24 62.59 40.18
CA ALA A 22 -0.06 61.28 39.56
C ALA A 22 0.13 61.42 38.05
N GLU A 23 1.11 60.70 37.53
CA GLU A 23 1.45 60.60 36.12
C GLU A 23 1.45 59.12 35.73
N LEU A 24 1.14 58.83 34.47
CA LEU A 24 1.18 57.51 33.86
C LEU A 24 2.38 57.42 32.94
N LYS A 25 3.37 56.62 33.31
CA LYS A 25 4.49 56.27 32.43
C LYS A 25 4.03 55.18 31.47
N LEU A 26 3.95 55.49 30.18
CA LEU A 26 3.51 54.53 29.16
C LEU A 26 4.63 53.51 28.89
N LEU A 27 4.27 52.23 28.88
CA LEU A 27 5.21 51.11 28.71
C LEU A 27 5.03 50.42 27.35
N ALA A 28 3.80 50.07 27.00
CA ALA A 28 3.47 49.41 25.75
C ALA A 28 2.08 49.83 25.26
N TYR A 29 1.82 49.70 23.97
CA TYR A 29 0.51 49.95 23.39
C TYR A 29 0.02 48.76 22.58
N GLN A 30 -1.30 48.56 22.57
CA GLN A 30 -1.94 47.49 21.83
C GLN A 30 -2.24 47.95 20.41
N ARG A 31 -1.80 47.16 19.43
CA ARG A 31 -2.13 47.33 18.01
C ARG A 31 -3.52 46.74 17.70
N ALA A 32 -4.02 47.03 16.50
CA ALA A 32 -5.32 46.54 16.03
C ALA A 32 -5.40 45.00 15.93
N ASP A 33 -4.26 44.34 15.76
CA ASP A 33 -4.11 42.88 15.75
C ASP A 33 -3.94 42.27 17.17
N GLN A 34 -4.21 43.07 18.22
CA GLN A 34 -4.06 42.71 19.62
C GLN A 34 -2.61 42.45 20.08
N SER A 35 -1.62 42.66 19.23
CA SER A 35 -0.20 42.59 19.60
C SER A 35 0.23 43.81 20.42
N TRP A 36 1.18 43.61 21.34
CA TRP A 36 1.72 44.66 22.19
C TRP A 36 3.09 45.11 21.69
N THR A 37 3.25 46.41 21.46
CA THR A 37 4.53 47.02 21.06
C THR A 37 5.02 47.94 22.18
N PRO A 38 6.32 47.93 22.55
CA PRO A 38 6.85 48.86 23.52
C PRO A 38 6.71 50.30 23.02
N VAL A 39 6.44 51.23 23.94
CA VAL A 39 6.46 52.66 23.65
C VAL A 39 7.95 53.09 23.56
N PRO A 40 8.39 53.69 22.45
CA PRO A 40 9.77 54.13 22.33
C PRO A 40 10.01 55.41 23.15
N GLY A 41 10.89 55.32 24.15
CA GLY A 41 11.24 56.43 25.05
C GLY A 41 10.45 56.45 26.37
N GLU A 42 10.83 57.33 27.28
CA GLU A 42 10.09 57.53 28.54
C GLU A 42 9.01 58.59 28.35
N GLU A 43 7.80 58.16 28.05
CA GLU A 43 6.65 59.05 27.90
C GLU A 43 5.76 58.99 29.15
N ALA A 44 5.50 60.15 29.77
CA ALA A 44 4.64 60.28 30.94
C ALA A 44 3.47 61.23 30.64
N ILE A 45 2.25 60.80 30.97
CA ILE A 45 1.02 61.58 30.80
C ILE A 45 0.43 61.90 32.16
N ALA A 46 0.09 63.17 32.42
CA ALA A 46 -0.58 63.56 33.65
C ALA A 46 -1.99 62.96 33.70
N ALA A 47 -2.32 62.28 34.80
CA ALA A 47 -3.60 61.59 34.96
C ALA A 47 -4.10 61.71 36.40
N GLU A 48 -5.02 62.64 36.63
CA GLU A 48 -5.57 62.90 37.97
C GLU A 48 -6.47 61.74 38.47
N GLU A 49 -7.02 60.96 37.53
CA GLU A 49 -7.89 59.80 37.76
C GLU A 49 -7.19 58.66 38.53
N VAL A 50 -5.86 58.56 38.50
CA VAL A 50 -5.07 57.52 39.17
C VAL A 50 -4.45 57.95 40.49
N ASN A 51 -4.82 59.12 41.02
CA ASN A 51 -4.33 59.60 42.32
C ASN A 51 -4.64 58.62 43.48
N HIS A 52 -5.71 57.82 43.35
CA HIS A 52 -6.13 56.81 44.33
C HIS A 52 -5.29 55.51 44.27
N LEU A 53 -4.52 55.28 43.20
CA LEU A 53 -3.69 54.10 43.03
C LEU A 53 -2.29 54.30 43.61
N ASN A 54 -1.63 53.20 43.98
CA ASN A 54 -0.28 53.23 44.53
C ASN A 54 0.78 53.46 43.43
N PRO A 55 1.89 54.16 43.73
CA PRO A 55 3.05 54.21 42.82
C PRO A 55 3.53 52.80 42.47
N GLY A 56 3.86 52.56 41.21
CA GLY A 56 4.28 51.26 40.68
C GLY A 56 3.13 50.33 40.28
N ALA A 57 1.88 50.74 40.44
CA ALA A 57 0.73 49.96 39.97
C ALA A 57 0.66 49.97 38.44
N LEU A 58 0.45 48.78 37.85
CA LEU A 58 0.23 48.63 36.42
C LEU A 58 -1.24 48.84 36.07
N VAL A 59 -1.49 49.70 35.08
CA VAL A 59 -2.83 50.04 34.61
C VAL A 59 -2.93 49.97 33.10
N LEU A 60 -4.12 49.64 32.62
CA LEU A 60 -4.52 49.78 31.23
C LEU A 60 -5.24 51.11 31.06
N ALA A 61 -4.67 52.00 30.26
CA ALA A 61 -5.21 53.32 29.98
C ALA A 61 -5.64 53.42 28.51
N ASP A 62 -6.88 53.81 28.25
CA ASP A 62 -7.32 54.15 26.89
C ASP A 62 -7.05 55.63 26.62
N LEU A 63 -6.19 55.91 25.65
CA LEU A 63 -5.82 57.26 25.25
C LEU A 63 -6.55 57.67 23.98
N ASN A 64 -7.06 58.91 23.98
CA ASN A 64 -7.61 59.53 22.78
C ASN A 64 -6.50 59.95 21.78
N PRO A 65 -6.85 60.34 20.54
CA PRO A 65 -5.87 60.83 19.56
C PRO A 65 -5.06 62.06 20.02
N ASN A 66 -5.56 62.81 21.02
CA ASN A 66 -4.91 63.97 21.63
C ASN A 66 -4.04 63.60 22.85
N ARG A 67 -3.77 62.30 23.09
CA ARG A 67 -2.98 61.78 24.23
C ARG A 67 -3.55 62.16 25.60
N GLN A 68 -4.87 62.25 25.71
CA GLN A 68 -5.57 62.40 26.98
C GLN A 68 -6.19 61.07 27.38
N VAL A 69 -6.16 60.80 28.69
CA VAL A 69 -6.75 59.60 29.29
C VAL A 69 -8.27 59.68 29.21
N GLN A 70 -8.91 58.66 28.65
CA GLN A 70 -10.37 58.51 28.64
C GLN A 70 -10.85 57.55 29.73
N GLN A 71 -10.10 56.47 29.95
CA GLN A 71 -10.45 55.46 30.94
C GLN A 71 -9.19 54.76 31.45
N VAL A 72 -9.15 54.47 32.76
CA VAL A 72 -8.08 53.68 33.39
C VAL A 72 -8.68 52.47 34.10
N ARG A 73 -8.04 51.31 33.95
CA ARG A 73 -8.38 50.06 34.64
C ARG A 73 -7.13 49.38 35.19
N GLU A 74 -7.25 48.62 36.27
CA GLU A 74 -6.12 47.82 36.77
C GLU A 74 -5.72 46.74 35.75
N ALA A 75 -4.41 46.60 35.52
CA ALA A 75 -3.90 45.69 34.48
C ALA A 75 -3.70 44.25 34.98
N GLY A 76 -3.78 43.97 36.29
CA GLY A 76 -3.41 42.67 36.87
C GLY A 76 -4.13 41.47 36.25
N ARG A 77 -5.46 41.39 36.37
CA ARG A 77 -6.26 40.28 35.80
C ARG A 77 -6.19 40.21 34.27
N PRO A 78 -6.32 41.34 33.53
CA PRO A 78 -6.17 41.33 32.08
C PRO A 78 -4.80 40.83 31.59
N LEU A 79 -3.71 41.23 32.24
CA LEU A 79 -2.36 40.78 31.86
C LEU A 79 -2.15 39.29 32.09
N VAL A 80 -2.70 38.73 33.17
CA VAL A 80 -2.67 37.28 33.43
C VAL A 80 -3.40 36.53 32.31
N GLY A 81 -4.57 37.01 31.89
CA GLY A 81 -5.32 36.43 30.76
C GLY A 81 -4.54 36.49 29.44
N ILE A 82 -3.87 37.61 29.16
CA ILE A 82 -3.03 37.77 27.96
C ILE A 82 -1.84 36.79 27.99
N LEU A 83 -1.15 36.68 29.12
CA LEU A 83 -0.02 35.74 29.29
C LEU A 83 -0.46 34.28 29.15
N GLN A 84 -1.60 33.91 29.73
CA GLN A 84 -2.17 32.56 29.58
C GLN A 84 -2.56 32.28 28.13
N ALA A 85 -3.14 33.25 27.43
CA ALA A 85 -3.48 33.12 26.00
C ALA A 85 -2.22 32.95 25.14
N PHE A 86 -1.16 33.73 25.37
CA PHE A 86 0.12 33.56 24.69
C PHE A 86 0.78 32.20 24.96
N SER A 87 0.73 31.70 26.20
CA SER A 87 1.26 30.37 26.54
C SER A 87 0.54 29.28 25.77
N ARG A 88 -0.80 29.33 25.73
CA ARG A 88 -1.62 28.37 24.98
C ARG A 88 -1.38 28.46 23.47
N GLN A 89 -1.18 29.66 22.93
CA GLN A 89 -0.87 29.85 21.51
C GLN A 89 0.52 29.32 21.16
N LEU A 90 1.51 29.48 22.04
CA LEU A 90 2.84 28.93 21.86
C LEU A 90 2.83 27.40 21.89
N GLU A 91 2.08 26.79 22.81
CA GLU A 91 1.88 25.33 22.86
C GLU A 91 1.22 24.80 21.59
N LYS A 92 0.15 25.47 21.12
CA LYS A 92 -0.49 25.12 19.84
C LYS A 92 0.45 25.25 18.65
N SER A 93 1.28 26.29 18.63
CA SER A 93 2.26 26.49 17.56
C SER A 93 3.32 25.38 17.53
N LYS A 94 3.75 24.89 18.71
CA LYS A 94 4.68 23.75 18.78
C LYS A 94 4.04 22.47 18.32
N ALA A 95 2.80 22.20 18.72
CA ALA A 95 2.05 21.04 18.25
C ALA A 95 1.88 21.06 16.71
N GLN A 96 1.57 22.23 16.13
CA GLN A 96 1.51 22.41 14.68
C GLN A 96 2.86 22.20 13.99
N GLU A 97 3.96 22.65 14.61
CA GLU A 97 5.32 22.42 14.08
C GLU A 97 5.67 20.92 14.07
N GLU A 98 5.29 20.18 15.11
CA GLU A 98 5.44 18.72 15.18
C GLU A 98 4.58 18.00 14.12
N GLU A 99 3.33 18.41 13.91
CA GLU A 99 2.46 17.87 12.85
C GLU A 99 3.06 18.12 11.45
N ILE A 100 3.58 19.33 11.21
CA ILE A 100 4.25 19.67 9.94
C ILE A 100 5.48 18.79 9.74
N GLU A 101 6.25 18.52 10.80
CA GLU A 101 7.42 17.66 10.70
C GLU A 101 7.03 16.20 10.42
N GLN A 102 5.95 15.70 11.02
CA GLN A 102 5.37 14.39 10.68
C GLN A 102 4.91 14.34 9.22
N TRP A 103 4.26 15.40 8.71
CA TRP A 103 3.87 15.49 7.31
C TRP A 103 5.08 15.47 6.37
N LYS A 104 6.16 16.19 6.69
CA LYS A 104 7.40 16.12 5.91
C LYS A 104 8.01 14.73 5.89
N GLN A 105 8.00 14.02 7.03
CA GLN A 105 8.49 12.64 7.10
C GLN A 105 7.64 11.72 6.22
N SER A 106 6.32 11.85 6.27
CA SER A 106 5.41 11.06 5.42
C SER A 106 5.61 11.35 3.93
N LEU A 107 5.83 12.61 3.55
CA LEU A 107 6.09 13.01 2.17
C LEU A 107 7.45 12.50 1.68
N THR A 108 8.46 12.50 2.56
CA THR A 108 9.78 11.93 2.26
C THR A 108 9.66 10.43 1.98
N TYR A 109 8.94 9.69 2.83
CA TYR A 109 8.69 8.27 2.62
C TYR A 109 7.93 8.01 1.30
N GLN A 110 6.90 8.82 0.99
CA GLN A 110 6.18 8.71 -0.28
C GLN A 110 7.07 9.00 -1.49
N SER A 111 7.98 9.98 -1.39
CA SER A 111 8.94 10.29 -2.45
C SER A 111 9.96 9.17 -2.66
N GLU A 112 10.44 8.54 -1.58
CA GLU A 112 11.35 7.40 -1.65
C GLU A 112 10.67 6.17 -2.28
N GLU A 113 9.43 5.89 -1.88
CA GLU A 113 8.63 4.80 -2.45
C GLU A 113 8.32 5.03 -3.93
N LEU A 114 8.02 6.27 -4.33
CA LEU A 114 7.85 6.65 -5.74
C LEU A 114 9.14 6.45 -6.53
N ASN A 115 10.30 6.88 -6.00
CA ASN A 115 11.59 6.65 -6.64
C ASN A 115 11.89 5.15 -6.79
N ARG A 116 11.59 4.34 -5.76
CA ARG A 116 11.75 2.89 -5.82
C ARG A 116 10.90 2.28 -6.94
N ARG A 117 9.62 2.66 -7.02
CA ARG A 117 8.73 2.19 -8.10
C ARG A 117 9.20 2.64 -9.47
N ASN A 118 9.73 3.86 -9.58
CA ASN A 118 10.23 4.37 -10.84
C ASN A 118 11.46 3.59 -11.31
N MET A 119 12.39 3.29 -10.41
CA MET A 119 13.54 2.41 -10.69
C MET A 119 13.11 0.99 -11.08
N GLU A 120 12.08 0.42 -10.42
CA GLU A 120 11.53 -0.90 -10.79
C GLU A 120 10.92 -0.86 -12.21
N MET A 121 10.20 0.20 -12.56
CA MET A 121 9.63 0.36 -13.90
C MET A 121 10.72 0.50 -14.96
N GLU A 122 11.77 1.28 -14.69
CA GLU A 122 12.92 1.44 -15.59
C GLU A 122 13.63 0.10 -15.83
N ALA A 123 13.88 -0.67 -14.77
CA ALA A 123 14.45 -2.01 -14.89
C ALA A 123 13.58 -2.96 -15.72
N ARG A 124 12.25 -2.87 -15.62
CA ARG A 124 11.33 -3.64 -16.46
C ARG A 124 11.35 -3.20 -17.93
N LEU A 125 11.50 -1.90 -18.20
CA LEU A 125 11.65 -1.38 -19.56
C LEU A 125 12.95 -1.89 -20.19
N ASP A 126 14.06 -1.89 -19.46
CA ASP A 126 15.33 -2.45 -19.93
C ASP A 126 15.21 -3.96 -20.23
N GLN A 127 14.50 -4.72 -19.38
CA GLN A 127 14.21 -6.14 -19.64
C GLN A 127 13.38 -6.34 -20.90
N LEU A 128 12.35 -5.52 -21.12
CA LEU A 128 11.53 -5.60 -22.33
C LEU A 128 12.35 -5.29 -23.58
N GLN A 129 13.21 -4.27 -23.54
CA GLN A 129 14.09 -3.94 -24.64
C GLN A 129 15.06 -5.10 -24.94
N HIS A 130 15.60 -5.75 -23.91
CA HIS A 130 16.47 -6.91 -24.10
C HIS A 130 15.74 -8.09 -24.73
N ILE A 131 14.50 -8.35 -24.29
CA ILE A 131 13.64 -9.38 -24.89
C ILE A 131 13.34 -9.06 -26.36
N GLU A 132 13.07 -7.80 -26.70
CA GLU A 132 12.85 -7.38 -28.08
C GLU A 132 14.09 -7.62 -28.96
N GLU A 133 15.28 -7.30 -28.45
CA GLU A 133 16.55 -7.60 -29.14
C GLU A 133 16.78 -9.10 -29.32
N ASP A 134 16.46 -9.91 -28.32
CA ASP A 134 16.57 -11.37 -28.41
C ASP A 134 15.58 -11.96 -29.41
N VAL A 135 14.34 -11.47 -29.45
CA VAL A 135 13.34 -11.87 -30.45
C VAL A 135 13.85 -11.53 -31.86
N GLN A 136 14.38 -10.33 -32.08
CA GLN A 136 14.98 -9.96 -33.38
C GLN A 136 16.15 -10.87 -33.76
N ARG A 137 17.02 -11.22 -32.81
CA ARG A 137 18.12 -12.17 -33.06
C ARG A 137 17.60 -13.56 -33.42
N LEU A 138 16.58 -14.05 -32.72
CA LEU A 138 15.96 -15.34 -33.00
C LEU A 138 15.29 -15.36 -34.37
N GLU A 139 14.65 -14.26 -34.79
CA GLU A 139 14.08 -14.13 -36.13
C GLU A 139 15.16 -14.22 -37.22
N VAL A 140 16.30 -13.55 -37.04
CA VAL A 140 17.44 -13.64 -37.96
C VAL A 140 17.99 -15.08 -38.01
N GLN A 141 18.15 -15.73 -36.84
CA GLN A 141 18.59 -17.12 -36.79
C GLN A 141 17.62 -18.08 -37.48
N GLN A 142 16.30 -17.88 -37.31
CA GLN A 142 15.31 -18.69 -38.03
C GLN A 142 15.42 -18.52 -39.54
N GLN A 143 15.61 -17.29 -40.03
CA GLN A 143 15.81 -17.04 -41.46
C GLN A 143 17.08 -17.72 -41.99
N GLU A 144 18.17 -17.70 -41.22
CA GLU A 144 19.42 -18.37 -41.59
C GLU A 144 19.27 -19.90 -41.60
N VAL A 145 18.57 -20.48 -40.61
CA VAL A 145 18.26 -21.91 -40.57
C VAL A 145 17.40 -22.31 -41.76
N GLU A 146 16.39 -21.52 -42.12
CA GLU A 146 15.54 -21.79 -43.27
C GLU A 146 16.32 -21.70 -44.59
N ALA A 147 17.22 -20.73 -44.73
CA ALA A 147 18.13 -20.64 -45.86
C ALA A 147 19.08 -21.85 -45.94
N ASN A 148 19.64 -22.29 -44.81
CA ASN A 148 20.49 -23.49 -44.75
C ASN A 148 19.71 -24.77 -45.06
N ARG A 149 18.44 -24.87 -44.67
CA ARG A 149 17.58 -25.99 -45.07
C ARG A 149 17.35 -26.02 -46.58
N GLN A 150 17.16 -24.86 -47.20
CA GLN A 150 17.02 -24.76 -48.65
C GLN A 150 18.30 -25.20 -49.37
N THR A 151 19.48 -24.74 -48.93
CA THR A 151 20.75 -25.16 -49.54
C THR A 151 21.04 -26.65 -49.35
N VAL A 152 20.70 -27.22 -48.19
CA VAL A 152 20.80 -28.67 -47.95
C VAL A 152 19.88 -29.45 -48.89
N ALA A 153 18.64 -28.98 -49.09
CA ALA A 153 17.70 -29.61 -50.02
C ALA A 153 18.20 -29.55 -51.48
N GLU A 154 18.81 -28.43 -51.88
CA GLU A 154 19.44 -28.29 -53.20
C GLU A 154 20.64 -29.25 -53.38
N LEU A 155 21.52 -29.34 -52.39
CA LEU A 155 22.67 -30.25 -52.39
C LEU A 155 22.24 -31.71 -52.41
N GLN A 156 21.18 -32.08 -51.67
CA GLN A 156 20.61 -33.43 -51.72
C GLN A 156 20.08 -33.75 -53.12
N ALA A 157 19.35 -32.83 -53.73
CA ALA A 157 18.85 -33.01 -55.10
C ALA A 157 19.99 -33.13 -56.13
N GLU A 158 21.11 -32.42 -55.93
CA GLU A 158 22.30 -32.53 -56.78
C GLU A 158 23.03 -33.87 -56.59
N ILE A 159 23.15 -34.36 -55.35
CA ILE A 159 23.70 -35.68 -55.05
C ILE A 159 22.85 -36.78 -55.68
N ASP A 160 21.53 -36.69 -55.59
CA ASP A 160 20.62 -37.67 -56.21
C ASP A 160 20.73 -37.68 -57.74
N ARG A 161 20.90 -36.51 -58.37
CA ARG A 161 21.20 -36.41 -59.81
C ARG A 161 22.54 -37.03 -60.16
N ASN A 162 23.61 -36.68 -59.44
CA ASN A 162 24.94 -37.24 -59.65
C ASN A 162 24.96 -38.76 -59.43
N ARG A 163 24.20 -39.26 -58.46
CA ARG A 163 24.06 -40.70 -58.19
C ARG A 163 23.34 -41.40 -59.36
N SER A 164 22.28 -40.80 -59.90
CA SER A 164 21.57 -41.31 -61.08
C SER A 164 22.45 -41.28 -62.34
N GLU A 165 23.26 -40.24 -62.54
CA GLU A 165 24.21 -40.13 -63.65
C GLU A 165 25.33 -41.17 -63.55
N LEU A 166 25.88 -41.39 -62.34
CA LEU A 166 26.87 -42.43 -62.08
C LEU A 166 26.28 -43.83 -62.32
N GLU A 167 25.06 -44.09 -61.85
CA GLU A 167 24.38 -45.37 -62.06
C GLU A 167 24.17 -45.66 -63.56
N GLY A 168 23.79 -44.64 -64.34
CA GLY A 168 23.73 -44.73 -65.81
C GLY A 168 25.10 -44.94 -66.47
N ALA A 169 26.16 -44.30 -65.96
CA ALA A 169 27.53 -44.53 -66.44
C ALA A 169 28.04 -45.95 -66.13
N TRP A 170 27.68 -46.51 -64.97
CA TRP A 170 27.99 -47.89 -64.57
C TRP A 170 27.22 -48.94 -65.38
N GLU A 171 25.99 -48.64 -65.79
CA GLU A 171 25.26 -49.47 -66.77
C GLU A 171 25.90 -49.44 -68.16
N HIS A 172 26.37 -48.27 -68.60
CA HIS A 172 27.08 -48.12 -69.88
C HIS A 172 28.43 -48.87 -69.89
N LEU A 173 29.19 -48.81 -68.78
CA LEU A 173 30.48 -49.49 -68.63
C LEU A 173 30.33 -51.02 -68.55
N ARG A 174 29.27 -51.52 -67.89
CA ARG A 174 28.90 -52.95 -67.92
C ARG A 174 28.44 -53.41 -69.31
N GLY A 175 27.78 -52.53 -70.07
CA GLY A 175 27.44 -52.77 -71.47
C GLY A 175 28.67 -52.88 -72.37
N GLU A 176 29.69 -52.04 -72.15
CA GLU A 176 30.96 -52.13 -72.88
C GLU A 176 31.85 -53.31 -72.46
N GLN A 177 31.85 -53.70 -71.18
CA GLN A 177 32.51 -54.93 -70.72
C GLN A 177 31.91 -56.18 -71.37
N ARG A 178 30.57 -56.25 -71.51
CA ARG A 178 29.91 -57.36 -72.23
C ARG A 178 30.22 -57.35 -73.74
N ARG A 179 30.37 -56.18 -74.36
CA ARG A 179 30.78 -56.05 -75.78
C ARG A 179 32.25 -56.43 -76.02
N MET A 180 33.12 -56.22 -75.02
CA MET A 180 34.54 -56.63 -75.04
C MET A 180 34.71 -58.14 -74.77
N GLU A 181 33.81 -58.78 -74.03
CA GLU A 181 33.78 -60.24 -73.84
C GLU A 181 33.24 -61.00 -75.07
N GLU A 182 32.49 -60.34 -75.97
CA GLU A 182 31.93 -60.92 -77.20
C GLU A 182 32.88 -60.87 -78.42
N GLN A 183 34.10 -60.34 -78.28
CA GLN A 183 35.13 -60.35 -79.32
C GLN A 183 36.51 -60.74 -78.78
N GLN A 184 36.73 -62.05 -78.57
CA GLN A 184 38.04 -62.69 -78.80
C GLN A 184 37.94 -64.21 -78.65
N SER A 185 37.90 -64.92 -79.78
CA SER A 185 38.16 -66.36 -79.83
C SER A 185 39.30 -66.69 -80.81
N THR A 186 40.38 -67.19 -80.21
CA THR A 186 41.20 -68.35 -80.63
C THR A 186 41.98 -68.32 -81.94
N VAL A 187 43.31 -68.42 -81.82
CA VAL A 187 44.13 -69.38 -82.60
C VAL A 187 45.26 -69.90 -81.70
N LEU A 188 45.34 -71.22 -81.50
CA LEU A 188 46.41 -71.95 -80.82
C LEU A 188 47.12 -72.82 -81.87
N ASP A 189 48.45 -72.82 -81.87
CA ASP A 189 49.26 -73.86 -82.53
C ASP A 189 50.47 -74.23 -81.67
N GLU A 190 50.97 -75.42 -81.97
CA GLU A 190 51.77 -76.40 -81.26
C GLU A 190 53.11 -75.90 -80.67
N GLY A 191 53.05 -75.13 -79.57
CA GLY A 191 54.18 -74.81 -78.66
C GLY A 191 53.88 -75.08 -77.17
N THR A 192 52.67 -75.55 -76.88
CA THR A 192 52.06 -75.61 -75.54
C THR A 192 52.60 -76.70 -74.62
N LYS A 193 53.41 -77.64 -75.11
CA LYS A 193 53.89 -78.78 -74.29
C LYS A 193 55.06 -78.47 -73.36
N GLN A 194 55.87 -77.45 -73.63
CA GLN A 194 56.94 -77.00 -72.70
C GLN A 194 56.49 -75.81 -71.82
N GLN A 195 55.60 -74.96 -72.33
CA GLN A 195 54.97 -73.89 -71.54
C GLN A 195 54.02 -74.42 -70.47
N LEU A 196 53.38 -75.59 -70.66
CA LEU A 196 52.51 -76.21 -69.65
C LEU A 196 53.27 -76.60 -68.37
N GLN A 197 54.53 -77.04 -68.46
CA GLN A 197 55.34 -77.36 -67.28
C GLN A 197 55.83 -76.10 -66.54
N GLU A 198 56.21 -75.05 -67.28
CA GLU A 198 56.68 -73.78 -66.70
C GLU A 198 55.52 -72.95 -66.08
N LEU A 199 54.31 -73.05 -66.65
CA LEU A 199 53.09 -72.47 -66.10
C LEU A 199 52.60 -73.23 -64.85
N LEU A 200 52.79 -74.55 -64.79
CA LEU A 200 52.51 -75.36 -63.59
C LEU A 200 53.44 -75.01 -62.42
N ASP A 201 54.72 -74.79 -62.67
CA ASP A 201 55.66 -74.32 -61.64
C ASP A 201 55.36 -72.88 -61.20
N ARG A 202 54.98 -71.97 -62.12
CA ARG A 202 54.51 -70.61 -61.77
C ARG A 202 53.21 -70.59 -60.96
N LEU A 203 52.25 -71.45 -61.29
CA LEU A 203 50.97 -71.58 -60.57
C LEU A 203 51.15 -72.12 -59.15
N SER A 204 52.15 -72.99 -58.94
CA SER A 204 52.46 -73.51 -57.60
C SER A 204 53.19 -72.51 -56.70
N GLY A 205 53.86 -71.51 -57.28
CA GLY A 205 54.62 -70.47 -56.56
C GLY A 205 53.86 -69.17 -56.31
N SER A 206 52.62 -69.03 -56.81
CA SER A 206 51.82 -67.81 -56.75
C SER A 206 50.69 -67.88 -55.71
N VAL A 207 50.91 -68.54 -54.57
CA VAL A 207 50.03 -68.38 -53.41
C VAL A 207 50.55 -67.17 -52.62
N PRO A 208 49.89 -65.99 -52.67
CA PRO A 208 50.30 -64.84 -51.89
C PRO A 208 50.25 -65.15 -50.37
N PRO A 209 50.91 -64.37 -49.50
CA PRO A 209 50.94 -64.62 -48.06
C PRO A 209 49.57 -64.33 -47.40
N ILE A 210 48.57 -65.17 -47.67
CA ILE A 210 47.19 -65.07 -47.17
C ILE A 210 47.16 -65.12 -45.64
N VAL A 211 48.13 -65.77 -45.01
CA VAL A 211 48.31 -65.80 -43.55
C VAL A 211 48.49 -64.38 -42.97
N THR A 212 49.34 -63.55 -43.59
CA THR A 212 49.56 -62.17 -43.12
C THR A 212 48.33 -61.28 -43.32
N LEU A 213 47.58 -61.47 -44.40
CA LEU A 213 46.30 -60.79 -44.63
C LEU A 213 45.25 -61.18 -43.58
N ARG A 214 45.19 -62.47 -43.20
CA ARG A 214 44.27 -62.97 -42.18
C ARG A 214 44.58 -62.39 -40.80
N GLU A 215 45.85 -62.30 -40.42
CA GLU A 215 46.28 -61.65 -39.18
C GLU A 215 45.91 -60.16 -39.15
N GLN A 216 46.10 -59.44 -40.26
CA GLN A 216 45.72 -58.02 -40.37
C GLN A 216 44.20 -57.80 -40.28
N ILE A 217 43.40 -58.70 -40.87
CA ILE A 217 41.94 -58.65 -40.77
C ILE A 217 41.48 -58.99 -39.35
N SER A 218 42.11 -59.97 -38.69
CA SER A 218 41.84 -60.28 -37.27
C SER A 218 42.12 -59.08 -36.37
N LEU A 219 43.26 -58.41 -36.54
CA LEU A 219 43.61 -57.19 -35.81
C LEU A 219 42.60 -56.05 -36.07
N SER A 220 42.11 -55.95 -37.30
CA SER A 220 41.10 -54.96 -37.68
C SER A 220 39.75 -55.25 -37.00
N PHE A 221 39.34 -56.52 -36.89
CA PHE A 221 38.15 -56.92 -36.13
C PHE A 221 38.30 -56.65 -34.63
N GLU A 222 39.47 -56.91 -34.04
CA GLU A 222 39.74 -56.57 -32.63
C GLU A 222 39.66 -55.06 -32.40
N THR A 223 40.18 -54.27 -33.33
CA THR A 223 40.10 -52.80 -33.29
C THR A 223 38.64 -52.34 -33.37
N ILE A 224 37.86 -52.85 -34.31
CA ILE A 224 36.41 -52.56 -34.42
C ILE A 224 35.67 -52.96 -33.15
N ALA A 225 35.95 -54.13 -32.57
CA ALA A 225 35.33 -54.59 -31.33
C ALA A 225 35.64 -53.66 -30.15
N SER A 226 36.89 -53.17 -30.05
CA SER A 226 37.27 -52.20 -29.02
C SER A 226 36.56 -50.86 -29.19
N GLN A 227 36.44 -50.37 -30.43
CA GLN A 227 35.73 -49.12 -30.75
C GLN A 227 34.23 -49.25 -30.49
N GLN A 228 33.62 -50.40 -30.81
CA GLN A 228 32.22 -50.69 -30.48
C GLN A 228 31.99 -50.67 -28.97
N ASN A 229 32.93 -51.17 -28.16
CA ASN A 229 32.79 -51.13 -26.70
C ASN A 229 32.83 -49.69 -26.15
N ILE A 230 33.73 -48.84 -26.67
CA ILE A 230 33.77 -47.41 -26.32
C ILE A 230 32.45 -46.73 -26.71
N LEU A 231 31.96 -47.01 -27.92
CA LEU A 231 30.73 -46.41 -28.42
C LEU A 231 29.50 -46.88 -27.62
N ASN A 232 29.43 -48.15 -27.20
CA ASN A 232 28.39 -48.65 -26.31
C ASN A 232 28.36 -47.91 -24.97
N GLN A 233 29.52 -47.57 -24.40
CA GLN A 233 29.58 -46.74 -23.17
C GLN A 233 29.02 -45.33 -23.41
N HIS A 234 29.32 -44.73 -24.56
CA HIS A 234 28.75 -43.43 -24.93
C HIS A 234 27.23 -43.47 -25.12
N TRP A 235 26.70 -44.53 -25.73
CA TRP A 235 25.25 -44.76 -25.83
C TRP A 235 24.60 -44.95 -24.44
N GLN A 236 25.23 -45.70 -23.54
CA GLN A 236 24.73 -45.86 -22.17
C GLN A 236 24.71 -44.53 -21.41
N ASN A 237 25.76 -43.71 -21.57
CA ASN A 237 25.83 -42.37 -21.00
C ASN A 237 24.77 -41.43 -21.58
N LEU A 238 24.50 -41.52 -22.88
CA LEU A 238 23.42 -40.77 -23.53
C LEU A 238 22.07 -41.14 -22.95
N GLU A 239 21.78 -42.44 -22.79
CA GLU A 239 20.51 -42.90 -22.24
C GLU A 239 20.30 -42.43 -20.80
N GLN A 240 21.36 -42.44 -19.98
CA GLN A 240 21.31 -41.88 -18.63
C GLN A 240 21.04 -40.36 -18.63
N GLN A 241 21.65 -39.61 -19.56
CA GLN A 241 21.41 -38.18 -19.70
C GLN A 241 19.98 -37.91 -20.18
N ARG A 242 19.46 -38.71 -21.12
CA ARG A 242 18.07 -38.64 -21.58
C ARG A 242 17.09 -38.88 -20.44
N GLY A 243 17.25 -39.95 -19.66
CA GLY A 243 16.39 -40.21 -18.50
C GLY A 243 16.43 -39.09 -17.44
N THR A 244 17.60 -38.45 -17.26
CA THR A 244 17.72 -37.27 -16.39
C THR A 244 16.94 -36.07 -16.96
N ALA A 245 17.07 -35.81 -18.26
CA ALA A 245 16.36 -34.72 -18.95
C ALA A 245 14.83 -34.92 -18.91
N GLU A 246 14.35 -36.15 -19.13
CA GLU A 246 12.92 -36.51 -19.03
C GLU A 246 12.38 -36.30 -17.61
N THR A 247 13.13 -36.71 -16.59
CA THR A 247 12.74 -36.51 -15.19
C THR A 247 12.67 -35.02 -14.85
N GLN A 248 13.65 -34.24 -15.29
CA GLN A 248 13.65 -32.78 -15.10
C GLN A 248 12.50 -32.11 -15.86
N GLN A 249 12.19 -32.56 -17.08
CA GLN A 249 11.06 -32.05 -17.86
C GLN A 249 9.72 -32.31 -17.15
N ALA A 250 9.52 -33.52 -16.63
CA ALA A 250 8.32 -33.84 -15.86
C ALA A 250 8.20 -32.96 -14.60
N GLU A 251 9.31 -32.64 -13.95
CA GLU A 251 9.31 -31.72 -12.80
C GLU A 251 8.99 -30.28 -13.21
N VAL A 252 9.54 -29.80 -14.32
CA VAL A 252 9.20 -28.50 -14.91
C VAL A 252 7.71 -28.40 -15.21
N ASP A 253 7.12 -29.43 -15.81
CA ASP A 253 5.70 -29.45 -16.17
C ASP A 253 4.83 -29.45 -14.91
N ARG A 254 5.18 -30.26 -13.91
CA ARG A 254 4.50 -30.30 -12.60
C ARG A 254 4.55 -28.96 -11.89
N GLN A 255 5.73 -28.35 -11.78
CA GLN A 255 5.90 -27.05 -11.13
C GLN A 255 5.20 -25.94 -11.91
N SER A 256 5.24 -25.96 -13.24
CA SER A 256 4.52 -24.99 -14.08
C SER A 256 3.01 -25.05 -13.85
N ALA A 257 2.42 -26.25 -13.79
CA ALA A 257 1.00 -26.42 -13.51
C ALA A 257 0.62 -25.95 -12.09
N SER A 258 1.47 -26.25 -11.10
CA SER A 258 1.25 -25.83 -9.71
C SER A 258 1.34 -24.32 -9.54
N LEU A 259 2.32 -23.69 -10.21
CA LEU A 259 2.47 -22.24 -10.25
C LEU A 259 1.25 -21.56 -10.89
N ALA A 260 0.76 -22.09 -12.02
CA ALA A 260 -0.44 -21.57 -12.68
C ALA A 260 -1.66 -21.60 -11.73
N SER A 261 -1.91 -22.74 -11.08
CA SER A 261 -2.99 -22.88 -10.09
C SER A 261 -2.85 -21.89 -8.93
N ARG A 262 -1.62 -21.69 -8.42
CA ARG A 262 -1.39 -20.75 -7.31
C ARG A 262 -1.53 -19.30 -7.74
N ARG A 263 -1.20 -18.97 -8.99
CA ARG A 263 -1.41 -17.65 -9.58
C ARG A 263 -2.90 -17.34 -9.74
N ASP A 264 -3.70 -18.33 -10.16
CA ASP A 264 -5.16 -18.18 -10.23
C ASP A 264 -5.78 -17.95 -8.84
N GLN A 265 -5.33 -18.71 -7.83
CA GLN A 265 -5.78 -18.51 -6.44
C GLN A 265 -5.42 -17.13 -5.91
N TRP A 266 -4.18 -16.68 -6.15
CA TRP A 266 -3.74 -15.34 -5.79
C TRP A 266 -4.58 -14.26 -6.47
N GLN A 267 -4.88 -14.41 -7.77
CA GLN A 267 -5.70 -13.44 -8.50
C GLN A 267 -7.14 -13.38 -7.97
N GLN A 268 -7.73 -14.51 -7.59
CA GLN A 268 -9.06 -14.53 -6.94
C GLN A 268 -9.03 -13.86 -5.57
N ALA A 269 -7.99 -14.13 -4.78
CA ALA A 269 -7.82 -13.52 -3.46
C ALA A 269 -7.56 -12.00 -3.56
N GLN A 270 -6.82 -11.56 -4.58
CA GLN A 270 -6.59 -10.15 -4.89
C GLN A 270 -7.90 -9.43 -5.27
N ALA A 271 -8.76 -10.05 -6.08
CA ALA A 271 -10.08 -9.49 -6.39
C ALA A 271 -10.98 -9.38 -5.15
N ALA A 272 -10.95 -10.37 -4.27
CA ALA A 272 -11.69 -10.34 -3.00
C ALA A 272 -11.15 -9.23 -2.06
N PHE A 273 -9.83 -9.04 -2.02
CA PHE A 273 -9.18 -7.97 -1.28
C PHE A 273 -9.57 -6.58 -1.80
N GLU A 274 -9.57 -6.37 -3.11
CA GLU A 274 -10.02 -5.12 -3.73
C GLU A 274 -11.49 -4.81 -3.39
N GLN A 275 -12.34 -5.84 -3.38
CA GLN A 275 -13.73 -5.71 -2.96
C GLN A 275 -13.84 -5.32 -1.47
N ALA A 276 -13.06 -5.95 -0.59
CA ALA A 276 -13.04 -5.63 0.83
C ALA A 276 -12.55 -4.19 1.08
N GLN A 277 -11.53 -3.75 0.35
CA GLN A 277 -11.03 -2.37 0.42
C GLN A 277 -12.09 -1.35 -0.03
N ALA A 278 -12.79 -1.63 -1.13
CA ALA A 278 -13.88 -0.78 -1.60
C ALA A 278 -15.04 -0.70 -0.59
N GLN A 279 -15.39 -1.83 0.05
CA GLN A 279 -16.41 -1.87 1.09
C GLN A 279 -15.99 -1.06 2.32
N LEU A 280 -14.75 -1.20 2.78
CA LEU A 280 -14.19 -0.43 3.88
C LEU A 280 -14.24 1.08 3.58
N GLN A 281 -13.82 1.50 2.38
CA GLN A 281 -13.90 2.91 1.96
C GLN A 281 -15.34 3.43 1.96
N ALA A 282 -16.29 2.65 1.43
CA ALA A 282 -17.71 3.02 1.42
C ALA A 282 -18.28 3.17 2.83
N GLN A 283 -17.96 2.25 3.74
CA GLN A 283 -18.40 2.31 5.15
C GLN A 283 -17.76 3.49 5.90
N THR A 284 -16.48 3.78 5.65
CA THR A 284 -15.81 4.96 6.22
C THR A 284 -16.45 6.26 5.73
N ALA A 285 -16.77 6.36 4.44
CA ALA A 285 -17.49 7.51 3.89
C ALA A 285 -18.89 7.66 4.51
N MET A 286 -19.60 6.55 4.68
CA MET A 286 -20.92 6.52 5.35
C MET A 286 -20.82 6.97 6.81
N LEU A 287 -19.81 6.50 7.56
CA LEU A 287 -19.54 6.95 8.92
C LEU A 287 -19.30 8.46 8.98
N ASN A 288 -18.45 9.00 8.09
CA ASN A 288 -18.15 10.43 8.05
C ASN A 288 -19.40 11.28 7.76
N CYS A 289 -20.23 10.86 6.80
CA CYS A 289 -21.52 11.51 6.53
C CYS A 289 -22.45 11.48 7.74
N ARG A 290 -22.56 10.34 8.43
CA ARG A 290 -23.40 10.20 9.63
C ARG A 290 -22.90 11.06 10.79
N GLN A 291 -21.59 11.09 11.02
CA GLN A 291 -20.97 11.96 12.03
C GLN A 291 -21.24 13.44 11.74
N SER A 292 -21.09 13.89 10.49
CA SER A 292 -21.41 15.26 10.09
C SER A 292 -22.89 15.60 10.29
N TYR A 293 -23.79 14.66 9.98
CA TYR A 293 -25.23 14.82 10.23
C TYR A 293 -25.53 14.98 11.73
N VAL A 294 -25.00 14.09 12.57
CA VAL A 294 -25.15 14.13 14.05
C VAL A 294 -24.61 15.45 14.61
N GLN A 295 -23.43 15.90 14.19
CA GLN A 295 -22.85 17.18 14.60
C GLN A 295 -23.74 18.38 14.21
N THR A 296 -24.28 18.35 12.99
CA THR A 296 -25.20 19.40 12.51
C THR A 296 -26.48 19.42 13.33
N LEU A 297 -27.05 18.25 13.63
CA LEU A 297 -28.26 18.11 14.41
C LEU A 297 -28.06 18.60 15.86
N GLY A 298 -26.95 18.23 16.50
CA GLY A 298 -26.58 18.71 17.83
C GLY A 298 -26.34 20.22 17.89
N THR A 299 -25.83 20.82 16.80
CA THR A 299 -25.69 22.29 16.69
C THR A 299 -27.05 22.97 16.57
N LYS A 300 -27.97 22.41 15.75
CA LYS A 300 -29.34 22.92 15.63
C LYS A 300 -30.10 22.85 16.96
N LEU A 301 -29.95 21.75 17.70
CA LEU A 301 -30.60 21.57 18.99
C LEU A 301 -30.17 22.64 20.00
N ARG A 302 -28.85 22.93 20.07
CA ARG A 302 -28.30 24.01 20.90
C ARG A 302 -28.84 25.39 20.52
N GLN A 303 -28.90 25.70 19.23
CA GLN A 303 -29.47 26.98 18.76
C GLN A 303 -30.96 27.10 19.10
N GLN A 304 -31.72 26.01 18.99
CA GLN A 304 -33.12 25.99 19.39
C GLN A 304 -33.29 26.14 20.90
N GLU A 305 -32.39 25.57 21.71
CA GLU A 305 -32.35 25.78 23.17
C GLU A 305 -32.16 27.26 23.52
N GLU A 306 -31.20 27.93 22.86
CA GLU A 306 -30.94 29.36 23.05
C GLU A 306 -32.17 30.22 22.67
N ILE A 307 -32.80 29.93 21.53
CA ILE A 307 -34.01 30.64 21.08
C ILE A 307 -35.17 30.37 22.04
N TYR A 308 -35.34 29.12 22.49
CA TYR A 308 -36.36 28.75 23.47
C TYR A 308 -36.20 29.56 24.76
N GLN A 309 -34.98 29.64 25.31
CA GLN A 309 -34.71 30.45 26.50
C GLN A 309 -34.98 31.95 26.27
N GLN A 310 -34.67 32.48 25.09
CA GLN A 310 -34.96 33.87 24.74
C GLN A 310 -36.47 34.13 24.65
N ILE A 311 -37.23 33.21 24.05
CA ILE A 311 -38.69 33.29 23.93
C ILE A 311 -39.34 33.18 25.32
N TYR A 312 -38.88 32.27 26.17
CA TYR A 312 -39.38 32.13 27.55
C TYR A 312 -39.17 33.41 28.37
N ARG A 313 -38.00 34.06 28.23
CA ARG A 313 -37.72 35.37 28.83
C ARG A 313 -38.63 36.50 28.33
N LEU A 314 -39.20 36.37 27.13
CA LEU A 314 -40.05 37.39 26.49
C LEU A 314 -41.54 37.20 26.81
N ILE A 315 -41.99 35.97 27.08
CA ILE A 315 -43.40 35.64 27.28
C ILE A 315 -43.87 35.93 28.70
N GLU A 316 -42.99 35.75 29.69
CA GLU A 316 -43.31 35.69 31.12
C GLU A 316 -44.30 36.76 31.62
N PRO A 317 -45.53 36.35 32.01
CA PRO A 317 -46.42 37.26 32.71
C PRO A 317 -47.16 36.55 33.88
N SER A 318 -46.70 36.81 35.12
CA SER A 318 -47.29 36.47 36.44
C SER A 318 -47.92 35.08 36.56
N SER A 319 -47.15 34.10 37.03
CA SER A 319 -47.61 32.76 37.39
C SER A 319 -48.19 32.70 38.81
N ASP A 320 -49.53 32.81 38.95
CA ASP A 320 -50.38 32.19 40.00
C ASP A 320 -49.86 32.07 41.46
N VAL A 321 -48.92 32.92 41.90
CA VAL A 321 -48.52 33.02 43.30
C VAL A 321 -49.61 33.82 44.00
N LYS A 322 -50.46 33.13 44.76
CA LYS A 322 -51.48 33.73 45.64
C LYS A 322 -50.81 34.52 46.76
N VAL A 323 -50.40 35.75 46.48
CA VAL A 323 -50.12 36.73 47.53
C VAL A 323 -51.45 37.18 48.13
N ASP A 324 -51.57 37.16 49.45
CA ASP A 324 -52.75 37.64 50.17
C ASP A 324 -52.84 39.17 50.07
N VAL A 325 -53.47 39.62 48.98
CA VAL A 325 -53.66 41.04 48.66
C VAL A 325 -54.40 41.78 49.78
N GLU A 326 -55.33 41.10 50.47
CA GLU A 326 -56.15 41.72 51.52
C GLU A 326 -55.33 42.03 52.79
N ALA A 327 -54.37 41.16 53.13
CA ALA A 327 -53.42 41.42 54.21
C ALA A 327 -52.46 42.58 53.90
N LEU A 328 -51.99 42.68 52.65
CA LEU A 328 -51.06 43.73 52.21
C LEU A 328 -51.71 45.12 52.11
N GLU A 329 -53.02 45.18 51.79
CA GLU A 329 -53.77 46.43 51.77
C GLU A 329 -54.03 46.99 53.18
N LYS A 330 -54.14 46.12 54.20
CA LYS A 330 -54.37 46.50 55.62
C LYS A 330 -53.08 46.85 56.38
N MET A 331 -51.90 46.50 55.86
CA MET A 331 -50.60 46.78 56.48
C MET A 331 -50.28 48.29 56.48
N PRO A 332 -49.57 48.89 57.45
CA PRO A 332 -49.03 50.25 57.33
C PRO A 332 -48.09 50.41 56.12
N VAL A 333 -48.09 51.57 55.46
CA VAL A 333 -47.30 51.80 54.23
C VAL A 333 -45.81 51.69 54.49
N GLU A 334 -45.35 52.14 55.66
CA GLU A 334 -43.94 52.06 56.09
C GLU A 334 -43.49 50.60 56.25
N GLN A 335 -44.38 49.75 56.77
CA GLN A 335 -44.11 48.31 56.91
C GLN A 335 -44.10 47.61 55.56
N LEU A 336 -45.03 47.95 54.65
CA LEU A 336 -45.05 47.40 53.29
C LEU A 336 -43.80 47.81 52.49
N GLN A 337 -43.33 49.05 52.65
CA GLN A 337 -42.11 49.53 52.02
C GLN A 337 -40.86 48.80 52.55
N GLN A 338 -40.83 48.48 53.84
CA GLN A 338 -39.77 47.68 54.43
C GLN A 338 -39.76 46.25 53.87
N VAL A 339 -40.93 45.60 53.79
CA VAL A 339 -41.09 44.26 53.20
C VAL A 339 -40.62 44.23 51.74
N VAL A 340 -40.99 45.23 50.93
CA VAL A 340 -40.52 45.35 49.54
C VAL A 340 -39.00 45.49 49.47
N GLN A 341 -38.39 46.30 50.35
CA GLN A 341 -36.92 46.44 50.38
C GLN A 341 -36.21 45.14 50.78
N ASP A 342 -36.75 44.41 51.75
CA ASP A 342 -36.16 43.16 52.20
C ASP A 342 -36.29 42.06 51.12
N LEU A 343 -37.46 41.93 50.49
CA LEU A 343 -37.66 41.06 49.31
C LEU A 343 -36.72 41.42 48.16
N GLN A 344 -36.44 42.71 47.94
CA GLN A 344 -35.55 43.16 46.88
C GLN A 344 -34.08 42.82 47.19
N ARG A 345 -33.64 42.96 48.44
CA ARG A 345 -32.30 42.51 48.88
C ARG A 345 -32.15 41.00 48.77
N GLU A 346 -33.17 40.25 49.15
CA GLU A 346 -33.16 38.79 49.04
C GLU A 346 -33.12 38.33 47.57
N LEU A 347 -33.87 38.99 46.69
CA LEU A 347 -33.86 38.71 45.26
C LEU A 347 -32.49 39.03 44.64
N ASP A 348 -31.89 40.18 44.99
CA ASP A 348 -30.55 40.55 44.52
C ASP A 348 -29.49 39.54 44.98
N SER A 349 -29.59 39.06 46.22
CA SER A 349 -28.68 38.03 46.74
C SER A 349 -28.87 36.68 46.04
N ALA A 350 -30.13 36.24 45.86
CA ALA A 350 -30.44 34.99 45.16
C ALA A 350 -30.02 35.06 43.69
N SER A 351 -30.20 36.21 43.02
CA SER A 351 -29.79 36.41 41.63
C SER A 351 -28.30 36.37 41.42
N ARG A 352 -27.50 36.92 42.34
CA ARG A 352 -26.05 36.78 42.28
C ARG A 352 -25.64 35.32 42.41
N PHE A 353 -26.20 34.61 43.39
CA PHE A 353 -25.89 33.20 43.61
C PHE A 353 -26.24 32.32 42.41
N VAL A 354 -27.43 32.49 41.82
CA VAL A 354 -27.83 31.74 40.62
C VAL A 354 -26.94 32.09 39.43
N ASN A 355 -26.58 33.36 39.24
CA ASN A 355 -25.65 33.75 38.18
C ASN A 355 -24.26 33.12 38.35
N ASP A 356 -23.74 33.08 39.57
CA ASP A 356 -22.44 32.44 39.87
C ASP A 356 -22.49 30.94 39.54
N GLN A 357 -23.58 30.26 39.90
CA GLN A 357 -23.81 28.84 39.57
C GLN A 357 -24.03 28.60 38.06
N GLU A 358 -24.69 29.52 37.35
CA GLU A 358 -24.81 29.45 35.88
C GLU A 358 -23.46 29.61 35.18
N GLU A 359 -22.57 30.47 35.71
CA GLU A 359 -21.21 30.61 35.21
C GLU A 359 -20.41 29.32 35.46
N GLU A 360 -20.55 28.71 36.64
CA GLU A 360 -19.94 27.41 36.96
C GLU A 360 -20.40 26.31 36.01
N LEU A 361 -21.71 26.22 35.73
CA LEU A 361 -22.27 25.26 34.78
C LEU A 361 -21.70 25.48 33.36
N ARG A 362 -21.50 26.73 32.95
CA ARG A 362 -20.89 27.07 31.66
C ARG A 362 -19.42 26.64 31.61
N LEU A 363 -18.68 26.82 32.70
CA LEU A 363 -17.29 26.38 32.81
C LEU A 363 -17.17 24.86 32.76
N GLN A 364 -18.05 24.13 33.46
CA GLN A 364 -18.11 22.66 33.41
C GLN A 364 -18.39 22.15 31.99
N GLN A 365 -19.33 22.77 31.26
CA GLN A 365 -19.55 22.42 29.85
C GLN A 365 -18.30 22.60 29.00
N GLN A 366 -17.55 23.69 29.22
CA GLN A 366 -16.29 23.92 28.49
C GLN A 366 -15.24 22.86 28.84
N THR A 367 -15.19 22.38 30.09
CA THR A 367 -14.33 21.27 30.51
C THR A 367 -14.71 19.98 29.79
N ILE A 368 -16.00 19.65 29.77
CA ILE A 368 -16.52 18.46 29.06
C ILE A 368 -16.17 18.52 27.56
N ASP A 369 -16.38 19.68 26.91
CA ASP A 369 -16.05 19.87 25.49
C ASP A 369 -14.54 19.69 25.24
N GLN A 370 -13.69 20.16 26.15
CA GLN A 370 -12.24 19.98 26.07
C GLN A 370 -11.82 18.52 26.24
N LEU A 371 -12.41 17.80 27.21
CA LEU A 371 -12.17 16.38 27.42
C LEU A 371 -12.62 15.54 26.22
N GLN A 372 -13.78 15.86 25.62
CA GLN A 372 -14.25 15.24 24.38
C GLN A 372 -13.29 15.50 23.20
N GLY A 373 -12.78 16.72 23.09
CA GLY A 373 -11.78 17.06 22.07
C GLY A 373 -10.48 16.27 22.24
N LYS A 374 -9.98 16.15 23.48
CA LYS A 374 -8.80 15.34 23.81
C LYS A 374 -9.03 13.85 23.53
N LEU A 375 -10.21 13.32 23.81
CA LEU A 375 -10.57 11.93 23.53
C LEU A 375 -10.45 11.60 22.04
N GLY A 376 -10.78 12.54 21.14
CA GLY A 376 -10.64 12.37 19.69
C GLY A 376 -9.19 12.28 19.19
N GLN A 377 -8.21 12.67 20.02
CA GLN A 377 -6.77 12.69 19.69
C GLN A 377 -5.94 11.77 20.59
N ALA A 378 -6.56 11.12 21.58
CA ALA A 378 -5.87 10.35 22.61
C ALA A 378 -5.37 8.99 22.11
N SER A 379 -4.23 8.56 22.63
CA SER A 379 -3.71 7.21 22.47
C SER A 379 -4.53 6.20 23.31
N ASP A 380 -4.48 4.91 22.96
CA ASP A 380 -5.28 3.86 23.64
C ASP A 380 -5.01 3.76 25.16
N SER A 381 -3.85 4.20 25.67
CA SER A 381 -3.58 4.20 27.12
C SER A 381 -4.25 5.35 27.86
N ASP A 382 -4.36 6.52 27.22
CA ASP A 382 -4.89 7.75 27.86
C ASP A 382 -6.42 7.86 27.69
N ARG A 383 -6.96 7.09 26.75
CA ARG A 383 -8.39 7.07 26.45
C ARG A 383 -9.21 6.65 27.67
N PHE A 384 -8.80 5.61 28.38
CA PHE A 384 -9.53 5.13 29.57
C PHE A 384 -9.57 6.17 30.70
N SER A 385 -8.47 6.88 30.95
CA SER A 385 -8.45 7.93 31.98
C SER A 385 -9.30 9.14 31.58
N ILE A 386 -9.27 9.53 30.30
CA ILE A 386 -10.09 10.63 29.79
C ILE A 386 -11.58 10.26 29.82
N GLU A 387 -11.93 9.01 29.49
CA GLU A 387 -13.32 8.52 29.58
C GLU A 387 -13.84 8.53 31.03
N ALA A 388 -13.00 8.17 32.00
CA ALA A 388 -13.36 8.24 33.42
C ALA A 388 -13.57 9.69 33.89
N GLU A 389 -12.62 10.60 33.61
CA GLU A 389 -12.76 12.03 33.94
C GLU A 389 -14.00 12.66 33.28
N LEU A 390 -14.29 12.26 32.05
CA LEU A 390 -15.43 12.76 31.29
C LEU A 390 -16.78 12.24 31.83
N ALA A 391 -16.81 11.06 32.43
CA ALA A 391 -17.98 10.56 33.15
C ALA A 391 -18.22 11.38 34.43
N ASP A 392 -17.18 11.60 35.24
CA ASP A 392 -17.27 12.37 36.48
C ASP A 392 -17.72 13.83 36.25
N GLU A 393 -17.16 14.49 35.22
CA GLU A 393 -17.55 15.86 34.86
C GLU A 393 -18.98 15.93 34.31
N ARG A 394 -19.44 14.91 33.57
CA ARG A 394 -20.84 14.84 33.10
C ARG A 394 -21.82 14.67 34.25
N ASP A 395 -21.50 13.82 35.22
CA ASP A 395 -22.33 13.63 36.41
C ASP A 395 -22.42 14.92 37.24
N THR A 396 -21.29 15.61 37.40
CA THR A 396 -21.22 16.91 38.10
C THR A 396 -22.06 17.97 37.38
N TYR A 397 -21.96 18.06 36.05
CA TYR A 397 -22.76 18.96 35.24
C TYR A 397 -24.26 18.66 35.37
N GLN A 398 -24.65 17.38 35.30
CA GLN A 398 -26.05 16.99 35.43
C GLN A 398 -26.61 17.39 36.79
N PHE A 399 -25.88 17.09 37.87
CA PHE A 399 -26.28 17.45 39.23
C PHE A 399 -26.43 18.97 39.41
N LEU A 400 -25.47 19.76 38.90
CA LEU A 400 -25.52 21.21 38.98
C LEU A 400 -26.70 21.78 38.17
N ASN A 401 -26.94 21.25 36.98
CA ASN A 401 -28.05 21.67 36.12
C ASN A 401 -29.41 21.37 36.76
N GLU A 402 -29.61 20.16 37.29
CA GLU A 402 -30.84 19.78 37.99
C GLU A 402 -31.11 20.69 39.20
N THR A 403 -30.06 21.03 39.94
CA THR A 403 -30.16 21.94 41.09
C THR A 403 -30.47 23.38 40.64
N LEU A 404 -29.85 23.85 39.55
CA LEU A 404 -30.08 25.17 38.97
C LEU A 404 -31.50 25.35 38.44
N VAL A 405 -32.13 24.31 37.90
CA VAL A 405 -33.54 24.37 37.46
C VAL A 405 -34.45 24.75 38.64
N GLY A 406 -34.28 24.11 39.80
CA GLY A 406 -35.04 24.46 41.01
C GLY A 406 -34.73 25.87 41.54
N GLN A 407 -33.47 26.29 41.48
CA GLN A 407 -33.08 27.64 41.91
C GLN A 407 -33.61 28.74 40.98
N ARG A 408 -33.62 28.50 39.66
CA ARG A 408 -34.23 29.40 38.66
C ARG A 408 -35.72 29.58 38.91
N GLN A 409 -36.42 28.49 39.20
CA GLN A 409 -37.83 28.53 39.55
C GLN A 409 -38.09 29.32 40.85
N ASN A 410 -37.28 29.11 41.89
CA ASN A 410 -37.39 29.87 43.14
C ASN A 410 -37.11 31.37 42.93
N LEU A 411 -36.10 31.71 42.11
CA LEU A 411 -35.79 33.09 41.77
C LEU A 411 -36.94 33.77 41.01
N HIS A 412 -37.58 33.02 40.11
CA HIS A 412 -38.77 33.46 39.39
C HIS A 412 -39.93 33.74 40.37
N GLU A 413 -40.24 32.79 41.27
CA GLU A 413 -41.27 32.95 42.30
C GLU A 413 -41.03 34.19 43.18
N ARG A 414 -39.79 34.41 43.64
CA ARG A 414 -39.43 35.59 44.45
C ARG A 414 -39.60 36.90 43.69
N LYS A 415 -39.21 36.93 42.42
CA LYS A 415 -39.36 38.10 41.55
C LYS A 415 -40.84 38.43 41.33
N GLU A 416 -41.67 37.41 41.19
CA GLU A 416 -43.11 37.57 41.08
C GLU A 416 -43.71 38.12 42.38
N ILE A 417 -43.38 37.52 43.54
CA ILE A 417 -43.81 38.01 44.86
C ILE A 417 -43.44 39.49 45.03
N LEU A 418 -42.19 39.87 44.72
CA LEU A 418 -41.75 41.27 44.77
C LEU A 418 -42.57 42.17 43.86
N SER A 419 -42.84 41.74 42.62
CA SER A 419 -43.62 42.53 41.64
C SER A 419 -45.04 42.81 42.12
N GLN A 420 -45.69 41.81 42.74
CA GLN A 420 -47.04 41.94 43.29
C GLN A 420 -47.05 42.90 44.51
N HIS A 421 -46.05 42.80 45.40
CA HIS A 421 -45.90 43.71 46.54
C HIS A 421 -45.58 45.15 46.10
N GLN A 422 -44.75 45.34 45.07
CA GLN A 422 -44.45 46.65 44.48
C GLN A 422 -45.69 47.26 43.81
N ALA A 423 -46.49 46.48 43.08
CA ALA A 423 -47.72 46.94 42.47
C ALA A 423 -48.75 47.44 43.50
N ILE A 424 -48.89 46.73 44.62
CA ILE A 424 -49.76 47.14 45.74
C ILE A 424 -49.20 48.39 46.42
N LEU A 425 -47.90 48.47 46.66
CA LEU A 425 -47.24 49.65 47.23
C LEU A 425 -47.45 50.90 46.35
N TRP A 426 -47.27 50.78 45.03
CA TRP A 426 -47.51 51.88 44.08
C TRP A 426 -48.96 52.33 44.06
N ARG A 427 -49.91 51.37 44.06
CA ARG A 427 -51.34 51.68 44.16
C ARG A 427 -51.67 52.47 45.43
N ARG A 428 -51.07 52.11 46.57
CA ARG A 428 -51.28 52.77 47.87
C ARG A 428 -50.58 54.12 47.99
N GLN A 429 -49.49 54.33 47.25
CA GLN A 429 -48.79 55.62 47.15
C GLN A 429 -49.43 56.57 46.12
N GLY A 430 -50.54 56.17 45.47
CA GLY A 430 -51.24 57.00 44.48
C GLY A 430 -50.51 57.10 43.13
N LEU A 431 -49.51 56.24 42.89
CA LEU A 431 -48.83 56.12 41.61
C LEU A 431 -49.66 55.17 40.73
N ALA A 432 -50.35 55.71 39.73
CA ALA A 432 -51.06 54.88 38.76
C ALA A 432 -50.04 53.97 38.05
N PRO A 433 -50.26 52.64 37.99
CA PRO A 433 -49.42 51.77 37.18
C PRO A 433 -49.60 52.22 35.72
N GLY A 434 -48.54 52.77 35.13
CA GLY A 434 -48.57 53.25 33.76
C GLY A 434 -48.94 52.10 32.83
N ASN A 435 -50.05 52.27 32.10
CA ASN A 435 -50.49 51.48 30.94
C ASN A 435 -49.32 50.91 30.13
N LYS A 436 -48.95 49.64 30.34
CA LYS A 436 -48.09 48.85 29.41
C LYS A 436 -48.23 47.32 29.56
N GLN A 437 -49.34 46.77 30.06
CA GLN A 437 -49.46 45.30 30.19
C GLN A 437 -50.63 44.62 29.47
N ASP A 438 -51.61 45.35 28.95
CA ASP A 438 -52.85 44.70 28.48
C ASP A 438 -53.09 44.63 26.96
N ASP A 439 -52.15 45.03 26.08
CA ASP A 439 -52.45 45.09 24.63
C ASP A 439 -51.58 44.25 23.68
N TYR A 440 -50.66 43.39 24.18
CA TYR A 440 -49.85 42.51 23.32
C TYR A 440 -49.55 41.12 23.91
N ARG A 441 -50.44 40.54 24.73
CA ARG A 441 -50.32 39.11 25.09
C ARG A 441 -50.79 38.24 23.93
N THR A 442 -49.95 38.13 22.90
CA THR A 442 -50.05 37.02 21.95
C THR A 442 -49.63 35.78 22.73
N ASP A 443 -50.55 34.86 23.02
CA ASP A 443 -50.23 33.64 23.73
C ASP A 443 -49.28 32.79 22.86
N LEU A 444 -48.00 32.81 23.22
CA LEU A 444 -46.94 32.09 22.51
C LEU A 444 -46.75 30.66 23.06
N SER A 445 -47.53 30.25 24.07
CA SER A 445 -47.57 28.87 24.60
C SER A 445 -47.72 27.78 23.54
N PRO A 446 -48.60 27.90 22.51
CA PRO A 446 -48.68 26.90 21.44
C PRO A 446 -47.39 26.81 20.60
N ILE A 447 -46.65 27.91 20.45
CA ILE A 447 -45.36 27.93 19.73
C ILE A 447 -44.26 27.29 20.59
N ILE A 448 -44.23 27.57 21.90
CA ILE A 448 -43.34 26.90 22.87
C ILE A 448 -43.57 25.38 22.82
N ALA A 449 -44.82 24.94 22.92
CA ALA A 449 -45.16 23.51 22.89
C ALA A 449 -44.73 22.85 21.56
N GLN A 450 -44.86 23.55 20.42
CA GLN A 450 -44.35 23.07 19.14
C GLN A 450 -42.81 22.98 19.09
N VAL A 451 -42.11 23.97 19.66
CA VAL A 451 -40.65 23.97 19.75
C VAL A 451 -40.15 22.84 20.66
N ASP A 452 -40.80 22.60 21.79
CA ASP A 452 -40.48 21.48 22.69
C ASP A 452 -40.69 20.12 22.02
N ALA A 453 -41.79 19.95 21.29
CA ALA A 453 -42.04 18.73 20.52
C ALA A 453 -40.98 18.50 19.43
N LEU A 454 -40.59 19.56 18.70
CA LEU A 454 -39.51 19.51 17.71
C LEU A 454 -38.16 19.19 18.34
N LYS A 455 -37.83 19.78 19.50
CA LYS A 455 -36.59 19.50 20.24
C LYS A 455 -36.55 18.06 20.73
N GLN A 456 -37.64 17.53 21.29
CA GLN A 456 -37.71 16.12 21.69
C GLN A 456 -37.53 15.19 20.48
N GLN A 457 -38.18 15.48 19.35
CA GLN A 457 -38.01 14.69 18.14
C GLN A 457 -36.55 14.69 17.67
N GLN A 458 -35.92 15.87 17.58
CA GLN A 458 -34.52 16.00 17.16
C GLN A 458 -33.55 15.38 18.17
N ALA A 459 -33.83 15.43 19.47
CA ALA A 459 -33.02 14.77 20.49
C ALA A 459 -33.05 13.24 20.33
N ASN A 460 -34.23 12.67 20.04
CA ASN A 460 -34.36 11.24 19.73
C ASN A 460 -33.63 10.86 18.43
N GLU A 461 -33.74 11.70 17.38
CA GLU A 461 -32.99 11.50 16.13
C GLU A 461 -31.46 11.60 16.34
N LEU A 462 -31.00 12.47 17.25
CA LEU A 462 -29.60 12.60 17.63
C LEU A 462 -29.11 11.31 18.29
N GLN A 463 -29.83 10.85 19.32
CA GLN A 463 -29.48 9.63 20.04
C GLN A 463 -29.45 8.41 19.11
N PHE A 464 -30.41 8.31 18.19
CA PHE A 464 -30.43 7.27 17.18
C PHE A 464 -29.22 7.37 16.23
N GLY A 465 -28.91 8.57 15.75
CA GLY A 465 -27.74 8.82 14.89
C GLY A 465 -26.41 8.50 15.58
N GLU A 466 -26.28 8.82 16.88
CA GLU A 466 -25.10 8.49 17.69
C GLU A 466 -24.94 6.97 17.86
N GLN A 467 -26.04 6.25 18.09
CA GLN A 467 -26.03 4.78 18.12
C GLN A 467 -25.63 4.17 16.77
N GLU A 468 -26.13 4.69 15.65
CA GLU A 468 -25.72 4.24 14.31
C GLU A 468 -24.22 4.48 14.06
N VAL A 469 -23.69 5.65 14.48
CA VAL A 469 -22.26 5.98 14.38
C VAL A 469 -21.41 4.98 15.16
N GLU A 470 -21.82 4.64 16.38
CA GLU A 470 -21.09 3.68 17.21
C GLU A 470 -21.13 2.26 16.62
N GLN A 471 -22.28 1.82 16.11
CA GLN A 471 -22.41 0.55 15.41
C GLN A 471 -21.55 0.49 14.14
N LEU A 472 -21.47 1.58 13.37
CA LEU A 472 -20.62 1.66 12.18
C LEU A 472 -19.13 1.60 12.56
N ARG A 473 -18.71 2.29 13.63
CA ARG A 473 -17.34 2.20 14.15
C ARG A 473 -16.98 0.78 14.57
N ALA A 474 -17.87 0.12 15.32
CA ALA A 474 -17.66 -1.26 15.76
C ALA A 474 -17.55 -2.25 14.59
N LYS A 475 -18.24 -2.00 13.46
CA LYS A 475 -18.12 -2.82 12.24
C LYS A 475 -16.87 -2.50 11.42
N LEU A 476 -16.39 -1.26 11.46
CA LEU A 476 -15.23 -0.82 10.70
C LEU A 476 -13.92 -1.39 11.24
N GLN A 477 -13.78 -1.55 12.56
CA GLN A 477 -12.58 -2.14 13.17
C GLN A 477 -12.22 -3.53 12.60
N PRO A 478 -13.10 -4.55 12.65
CA PRO A 478 -12.78 -5.87 12.12
C PRO A 478 -12.56 -5.84 10.61
N MET A 479 -13.29 -4.99 9.86
CA MET A 479 -13.05 -4.81 8.42
C MET A 479 -11.65 -4.24 8.13
N GLN A 480 -11.19 -3.29 8.94
CA GLN A 480 -9.84 -2.71 8.81
C GLN A 480 -8.76 -3.75 9.12
N GLU A 481 -8.95 -4.55 10.17
CA GLU A 481 -8.05 -5.65 10.52
C GLU A 481 -7.99 -6.72 9.43
N ASP A 482 -9.15 -7.08 8.87
CA ASP A 482 -9.25 -8.05 7.77
C ASP A 482 -8.54 -7.56 6.51
N VAL A 483 -8.73 -6.28 6.13
CA VAL A 483 -8.01 -5.67 5.00
C VAL A 483 -6.50 -5.63 5.26
N ASN A 484 -6.07 -5.25 6.46
CA ASN A 484 -4.64 -5.22 6.80
C ASN A 484 -4.01 -6.62 6.76
N ARG A 485 -4.72 -7.63 7.28
CA ARG A 485 -4.30 -9.04 7.21
C ARG A 485 -4.19 -9.51 5.77
N GLN A 486 -5.24 -9.31 4.97
CA GLN A 486 -5.25 -9.70 3.56
C GLN A 486 -4.14 -8.99 2.77
N SER A 487 -3.88 -7.71 3.03
CA SER A 487 -2.79 -6.97 2.40
C SER A 487 -1.42 -7.63 2.66
N ASN A 488 -1.15 -8.07 3.89
CA ASN A 488 0.09 -8.75 4.22
C ASN A 488 0.18 -10.14 3.58
N GLU A 489 -0.94 -10.88 3.56
CA GLU A 489 -1.04 -12.19 2.90
C GLU A 489 -0.80 -12.06 1.39
N GLN A 490 -1.42 -11.10 0.72
CA GLN A 490 -1.24 -10.83 -0.71
C GLN A 490 0.22 -10.47 -1.04
N GLN A 491 0.84 -9.64 -0.21
CA GLN A 491 2.24 -9.26 -0.41
C GLN A 491 3.18 -10.46 -0.24
N THR A 492 2.93 -11.31 0.76
CA THR A 492 3.73 -12.53 0.99
C THR A 492 3.57 -13.51 -0.16
N GLN A 493 2.31 -13.79 -0.57
CA GLN A 493 2.03 -14.68 -1.69
C GLN A 493 2.66 -14.19 -2.99
N ARG A 494 2.66 -12.87 -3.23
CA ARG A 494 3.32 -12.28 -4.40
C ARG A 494 4.83 -12.53 -4.41
N GLN A 495 5.50 -12.35 -3.27
CA GLN A 495 6.94 -12.62 -3.14
C GLN A 495 7.27 -14.12 -3.32
N GLU A 496 6.44 -14.99 -2.75
CA GLU A 496 6.58 -16.44 -2.93
C GLU A 496 6.39 -16.85 -4.40
N LEU A 497 5.39 -16.29 -5.09
CA LEU A 497 5.18 -16.56 -6.52
C LEU A 497 6.35 -16.08 -7.38
N GLN A 498 6.90 -14.90 -7.10
CA GLN A 498 8.07 -14.38 -7.82
C GLN A 498 9.30 -15.27 -7.65
N SER A 499 9.63 -15.66 -6.41
CA SER A 499 10.78 -16.53 -6.17
C SER A 499 10.60 -17.93 -6.78
N TRP A 500 9.36 -18.43 -6.81
CA TRP A 500 9.04 -19.68 -7.48
C TRP A 500 9.15 -19.56 -9.01
N GLU A 501 8.69 -18.46 -9.60
CA GLU A 501 8.84 -18.15 -11.02
C GLU A 501 10.30 -18.14 -11.46
N GLU A 502 11.17 -17.47 -10.70
CA GLU A 502 12.62 -17.44 -10.94
C GLU A 502 13.24 -18.84 -10.85
N SER A 503 12.86 -19.60 -9.82
CA SER A 503 13.34 -20.97 -9.64
C SER A 503 12.93 -21.88 -10.80
N LEU A 504 11.67 -21.77 -11.25
CA LEU A 504 11.15 -22.54 -12.37
C LEU A 504 11.83 -22.15 -13.69
N LEU A 505 12.10 -20.87 -13.90
CA LEU A 505 12.82 -20.41 -15.09
C LEU A 505 14.25 -20.98 -15.11
N SER A 506 14.94 -20.98 -13.97
CA SER A 506 16.26 -21.60 -13.85
C SER A 506 16.24 -23.10 -14.16
N LEU A 507 15.21 -23.82 -13.69
CA LEU A 507 15.02 -25.24 -13.97
C LEU A 507 14.74 -25.48 -15.46
N LYS A 508 13.85 -24.69 -16.07
CA LYS A 508 13.56 -24.74 -17.51
C LYS A 508 14.81 -24.58 -18.37
N VAL A 509 15.66 -23.59 -18.03
CA VAL A 509 16.92 -23.36 -18.74
C VAL A 509 17.86 -24.57 -18.59
N ALA A 510 18.01 -25.11 -17.37
CA ALA A 510 18.84 -26.29 -17.14
C ALA A 510 18.33 -27.53 -17.89
N THR A 511 17.01 -27.75 -17.92
CA THR A 511 16.38 -28.84 -18.67
C THR A 511 16.58 -28.69 -20.17
N ALA A 512 16.42 -27.47 -20.71
CA ALA A 512 16.64 -27.19 -22.12
C ALA A 512 18.11 -27.42 -22.53
N GLN A 513 19.07 -27.01 -21.69
CA GLN A 513 20.49 -27.30 -21.90
C GLN A 513 20.78 -28.82 -21.88
N CYS A 514 20.11 -29.57 -20.99
CA CYS A 514 20.26 -31.03 -20.93
C CYS A 514 19.74 -31.68 -22.22
N TRP A 515 18.55 -31.31 -22.69
CA TRP A 515 18.01 -31.77 -23.97
C TRP A 515 18.88 -31.39 -25.16
N GLY A 516 19.41 -30.16 -25.18
CA GLY A 516 20.35 -29.72 -26.22
C GLY A 516 21.59 -30.61 -26.27
N ARG A 517 22.16 -30.96 -25.11
CA ARG A 517 23.28 -31.91 -25.03
C ARG A 517 22.89 -33.29 -25.52
N VAL A 518 21.76 -33.85 -25.07
CA VAL A 518 21.26 -35.18 -25.49
C VAL A 518 21.11 -35.24 -27.01
N ASN A 519 20.44 -34.25 -27.61
CA ASN A 519 20.20 -34.21 -29.06
C ASN A 519 21.52 -34.13 -29.84
N LEU A 520 22.42 -33.21 -29.46
CA LEU A 520 23.73 -33.10 -30.11
C LEU A 520 24.56 -34.37 -29.97
N TYR A 521 24.59 -34.99 -28.80
CA TYR A 521 25.36 -36.22 -28.58
C TYR A 521 24.78 -37.39 -29.40
N GLN A 522 23.46 -37.47 -29.51
CA GLN A 522 22.79 -38.46 -30.36
C GLN A 522 23.11 -38.25 -31.85
N GLU A 523 23.02 -37.00 -32.34
CA GLU A 523 23.37 -36.64 -33.73
C GLU A 523 24.83 -36.95 -34.06
N MET A 524 25.74 -36.83 -33.09
CA MET A 524 27.16 -37.16 -33.28
C MET A 524 27.46 -38.66 -33.20
N LEU A 525 26.77 -39.42 -32.34
CA LEU A 525 27.03 -40.85 -32.13
C LEU A 525 26.51 -41.71 -33.28
N GLN A 526 25.36 -41.35 -33.85
CA GLN A 526 24.68 -42.18 -34.83
C GLN A 526 25.48 -42.38 -36.13
N PRO A 527 26.06 -41.33 -36.76
CA PRO A 527 26.94 -41.52 -37.92
C PRO A 527 28.19 -42.34 -37.61
N VAL A 528 28.72 -42.27 -36.38
CA VAL A 528 29.90 -43.06 -35.99
C VAL A 528 29.53 -44.54 -35.84
N GLN A 529 28.37 -44.85 -35.29
CA GLN A 529 27.82 -46.22 -35.27
C GLN A 529 27.64 -46.74 -36.70
N ASP A 530 26.97 -45.97 -37.56
CA ASP A 530 26.68 -46.35 -38.95
C ASP A 530 27.98 -46.64 -39.73
N ASN A 531 28.99 -45.77 -39.59
CA ASN A 531 30.30 -45.95 -40.23
C ASN A 531 31.05 -47.19 -39.70
N LEU A 532 30.98 -47.46 -38.40
CA LEU A 532 31.63 -48.62 -37.79
C LEU A 532 30.95 -49.93 -38.23
N ASP A 533 29.63 -49.94 -38.33
CA ASP A 533 28.86 -51.06 -38.87
C ASP A 533 29.16 -51.30 -40.35
N GLU A 534 29.30 -50.24 -41.16
CA GLU A 534 29.71 -50.36 -42.56
C GLU A 534 31.14 -50.93 -42.69
N LEU A 535 32.10 -50.45 -41.88
CA LEU A 535 33.47 -50.96 -41.87
C LEU A 535 33.51 -52.44 -41.47
N ARG A 536 32.73 -52.82 -40.46
CA ARG A 536 32.60 -54.21 -40.03
C ARG A 536 32.06 -55.08 -41.18
N HIS A 537 31.00 -54.64 -41.84
CA HIS A 537 30.41 -55.37 -42.96
C HIS A 537 31.39 -55.54 -44.14
N LYS A 538 32.17 -54.48 -44.46
CA LYS A 538 33.23 -54.55 -45.49
C LYS A 538 34.32 -55.55 -45.10
N LEU A 539 34.77 -55.56 -43.83
CA LEU A 539 35.75 -56.55 -43.37
C LEU A 539 35.21 -57.97 -43.37
N GLU A 540 33.95 -58.19 -43.01
CA GLU A 540 33.28 -59.50 -43.09
C GLU A 540 33.23 -59.99 -44.55
N THR A 541 32.93 -59.09 -45.49
CA THR A 541 32.96 -59.39 -46.93
C THR A 541 34.38 -59.76 -47.40
N ILE A 542 35.40 -59.00 -47.01
CA ILE A 542 36.80 -59.28 -47.36
C ILE A 542 37.25 -60.61 -46.76
N ALA A 543 36.93 -60.88 -45.50
CA ALA A 543 37.25 -62.15 -44.84
C ALA A 543 36.63 -63.34 -45.58
N ALA A 544 35.35 -63.25 -45.97
CA ALA A 544 34.67 -64.27 -46.75
C ALA A 544 35.30 -64.49 -48.14
N THR A 545 35.72 -63.42 -48.82
CA THR A 545 36.42 -63.55 -50.11
C THR A 545 37.78 -64.24 -49.97
N ILE A 546 38.51 -63.96 -48.88
CA ILE A 546 39.81 -64.59 -48.62
C ILE A 546 39.64 -66.07 -48.28
N GLU A 547 38.61 -66.43 -47.50
CA GLU A 547 38.27 -67.82 -47.21
C GLU A 547 37.95 -68.60 -48.50
N HIS A 548 37.18 -68.00 -49.41
CA HIS A 548 36.88 -68.59 -50.71
C HIS A 548 38.13 -68.73 -51.61
N VAL A 549 39.04 -67.75 -51.58
CA VAL A 549 40.32 -67.80 -52.31
C VAL A 549 41.25 -68.86 -51.72
N GLN A 550 41.24 -69.09 -50.40
CA GLN A 550 41.97 -70.20 -49.78
C GLN A 550 41.40 -71.55 -50.20
N ASP A 551 40.09 -71.75 -50.12
CA ASP A 551 39.44 -73.01 -50.49
C ASP A 551 39.71 -73.33 -51.98
N THR A 552 39.57 -72.33 -52.85
CA THR A 552 39.92 -72.46 -54.28
C THR A 552 41.41 -72.69 -54.51
N GLY A 553 42.28 -72.05 -53.73
CA GLY A 553 43.74 -72.22 -53.79
C GLY A 553 44.19 -73.61 -53.32
N GLU A 554 43.59 -74.15 -52.25
CA GLU A 554 43.83 -75.51 -51.77
C GLU A 554 43.35 -76.54 -52.80
N HIS A 555 42.18 -76.33 -53.41
CA HIS A 555 41.70 -77.14 -54.52
C HIS A 555 42.61 -77.06 -55.75
N GLN A 556 43.17 -75.89 -56.08
CA GLN A 556 44.13 -75.74 -57.17
C GLN A 556 45.46 -76.45 -56.87
N VAL A 557 45.99 -76.34 -55.66
CA VAL A 557 47.20 -77.06 -55.22
C VAL A 557 46.96 -78.58 -55.25
N GLN A 558 45.78 -79.04 -54.86
CA GLN A 558 45.38 -80.45 -54.91
C GLN A 558 45.15 -80.95 -56.35
N ALA A 559 44.56 -80.13 -57.22
CA ALA A 559 44.40 -80.46 -58.63
C ALA A 559 45.75 -80.49 -59.37
N VAL A 560 46.66 -79.58 -59.03
CA VAL A 560 48.04 -79.54 -59.54
C VAL A 560 48.84 -80.75 -59.07
N SER A 561 48.70 -81.17 -57.80
CA SER A 561 49.35 -82.38 -57.30
C SER A 561 48.80 -83.65 -57.96
N GLN A 562 47.49 -83.76 -58.13
CA GLN A 562 46.85 -84.86 -58.88
C GLN A 562 47.24 -84.89 -60.37
N MET A 563 47.39 -83.73 -61.02
CA MET A 563 47.88 -83.63 -62.39
C MET A 563 49.36 -84.03 -62.50
N ARG A 564 50.21 -83.62 -61.54
CA ARG A 564 51.60 -84.10 -61.44
C ARG A 564 51.67 -85.62 -61.26
N GLU A 565 50.81 -86.19 -60.42
CA GLU A 565 50.74 -87.63 -60.16
C GLU A 565 50.27 -88.42 -61.40
N ARG A 566 49.26 -87.93 -62.12
CA ARG A 566 48.81 -88.50 -63.41
C ARG A 566 49.88 -88.41 -64.50
N LEU A 567 50.56 -87.27 -64.63
CA LEU A 567 51.66 -87.12 -65.60
C LEU A 567 52.84 -88.05 -65.29
N LEU A 568 53.20 -88.21 -64.01
CA LEU A 568 54.20 -89.18 -63.58
C LEU A 568 53.77 -90.63 -63.87
N SER A 569 52.49 -90.95 -63.68
CA SER A 569 51.94 -92.29 -64.01
C SER A 569 51.91 -92.59 -65.51
N MET A 570 51.73 -91.58 -66.37
CA MET A 570 51.77 -91.72 -67.84
C MET A 570 53.19 -91.83 -68.39
N MET A 571 54.20 -91.34 -67.68
CA MET A 571 55.62 -91.50 -68.06
C MET A 571 56.23 -92.82 -67.56
N ALA A 572 55.55 -93.56 -66.68
CA ALA A 572 56.02 -94.82 -66.12
C ALA A 572 55.36 -96.06 -66.77
N GLY A 573 54.60 -95.88 -67.86
CA GLY A 573 53.95 -96.93 -68.65
C GLY A 573 54.67 -97.23 -69.95
#